data_AF-A0A1F6LP47-F1
#
_entry.id   AF-A0A1F6LP47-F1
#
_cell.length_a   1.000
_cell.length_b   1.000
_cell.length_c   1.000
_cell.angle_alpha   90.00
_cell.angle_beta   90.00
_cell.angle_gamma   90.00
#
_symmetry.space_group_name_H-M   'P 1'
#
loop_
_entity.id
_entity.type
_entity.pdbx_description
1 polymer ?
#
loop_
_entity_poly.entity_id
_entity_poly.type
_entity_poly.pdbx_seq_one_letter_code
_entity_poly.pdbx_strand_id
1 'polypeptide(L)'
;MPVLGVVLAATLLGSPVFVAMSGLALILFFKDGTPVSAVPAEIYRLIASPTLPAIPLLTAAGYILAESKAADRLVRFFRAVFGWMPGGVALLVLSVCVLFTTFTGGSGVTIIALGGLVYPILLRDKYPEGFSIGLVVAAGSLGLLFPPSLPVILYSVVAGVPADLLYLAGLVPGLMLVLIVAVYSSWVGRRAQSGRAAFSAKEARAAFWEAKWELSVPALVIVLFVSGQASMVEAAAAACAYSILIECFVLRDIHFVRDLPAVLLKSGALVGAVLILLSTAMGLTSWLVDAQIPDRLLAEVQTRIASPLVFLLVLNALLLILGSVLEIYSGIVILTPLLAPLGAAYGIDPVHLGIIFLANLELGFIFPPVGLNLLLASSRFNRPLTSLYRHVWVFLIIRGAGVLLITYVPILSLGLLRLLGRV
;
A
#
# COMPACT_ATOMS: atom_id res chain seq x y z
N MET A 1 5.80 29.41 20.84
CA MET A 1 4.64 28.65 21.38
C MET A 1 3.30 28.99 20.71
N PRO A 2 2.87 30.26 20.50
CA PRO A 2 1.56 30.52 19.87
C PRO A 2 1.46 30.04 18.42
N VAL A 3 2.56 30.11 17.64
CA VAL A 3 2.60 29.64 16.24
C VAL A 3 2.43 28.12 16.13
N LEU A 4 2.93 27.35 17.11
CA LEU A 4 2.72 25.89 17.16
C LEU A 4 1.23 25.57 17.35
N GLY A 5 0.55 26.35 18.19
CA GLY A 5 -0.89 26.28 18.39
C GLY A 5 -1.68 26.59 17.10
N VAL A 6 -1.19 27.53 16.28
CA VAL A 6 -1.79 27.84 14.97
C VAL A 6 -1.62 26.68 13.98
N VAL A 7 -0.45 26.04 13.93
CA VAL A 7 -0.21 24.86 13.08
C VAL A 7 -1.10 23.69 13.51
N LEU A 8 -1.20 23.43 14.81
CA LEU A 8 -2.08 22.40 15.35
C LEU A 8 -3.55 22.69 15.07
N ALA A 9 -4.01 23.94 15.28
CA ALA A 9 -5.37 24.34 14.98
C ALA A 9 -5.68 24.22 13.47
N ALA A 10 -4.76 24.63 12.59
CA ALA A 10 -4.92 24.47 11.15
C ALA A 10 -5.02 22.99 10.75
N THR A 11 -4.22 22.13 11.38
CA THR A 11 -4.27 20.67 11.15
C THR A 11 -5.61 20.09 11.57
N LEU A 12 -6.13 20.49 12.74
CA LEU A 12 -7.46 20.07 13.22
C LEU A 12 -8.60 20.60 12.35
N LEU A 13 -8.41 21.75 11.71
CA LEU A 13 -9.35 22.32 10.72
C LEU A 13 -9.22 21.68 9.33
N GLY A 14 -8.37 20.67 9.17
CA GLY A 14 -8.26 19.89 7.93
C GLY A 14 -7.19 20.38 6.95
N SER A 15 -6.18 21.13 7.42
CA SER A 15 -5.04 21.47 6.56
C SER A 15 -4.28 20.21 6.11
N PRO A 16 -3.71 20.20 4.90
CA PRO A 16 -2.92 19.06 4.43
C PRO A 16 -1.72 18.78 5.35
N VAL A 17 -1.41 17.50 5.55
CA VAL A 17 -0.33 17.04 6.45
C VAL A 17 1.01 17.71 6.13
N PHE A 18 1.36 17.88 4.85
CA PHE A 18 2.60 18.55 4.45
C PHE A 18 2.68 20.01 4.94
N VAL A 19 1.55 20.72 5.06
CA VAL A 19 1.52 22.10 5.59
C VAL A 19 1.86 22.07 7.06
N ALA A 20 1.30 21.11 7.81
CA ALA A 20 1.59 20.94 9.22
C ALA A 20 3.07 20.60 9.45
N MET A 21 3.60 19.65 8.67
CA MET A 21 5.01 19.22 8.75
C MET A 21 5.98 20.34 8.37
N SER A 22 5.74 21.04 7.26
CA SER A 22 6.57 22.18 6.83
C SER A 22 6.55 23.30 7.86
N GLY A 23 5.35 23.68 8.31
CA GLY A 23 5.19 24.76 9.28
C GLY A 23 5.90 24.43 10.59
N LEU A 24 5.73 23.20 11.08
CA LEU A 24 6.43 22.72 12.27
C LEU A 24 7.95 22.74 12.09
N ALA A 25 8.47 22.16 11.01
CA ALA A 25 9.90 22.14 10.72
C ALA A 25 10.50 23.55 10.67
N LEU A 26 9.86 24.47 9.94
CA LEU A 26 10.32 25.86 9.81
C LEU A 26 10.35 26.59 11.16
N ILE A 27 9.33 26.42 11.99
CA ILE A 27 9.27 27.03 13.34
C ILE A 27 10.40 26.49 14.22
N LEU A 28 10.64 25.18 14.15
CA LEU A 28 11.64 24.50 14.98
C LEU A 28 13.07 24.87 14.56
N PHE A 29 13.38 24.84 13.25
CA PHE A 29 14.68 25.32 12.75
C PHE A 29 14.91 26.81 13.05
N PHE A 30 13.88 27.65 12.92
CA PHE A 30 13.98 29.06 13.25
C PHE A 30 14.27 29.29 14.74
N LYS A 31 13.63 28.51 15.61
CA LYS A 31 13.84 28.58 17.07
C LYS A 31 15.27 28.21 17.45
N ASP A 32 15.86 27.22 16.78
CA ASP A 32 17.19 26.72 17.12
C ASP A 32 18.32 27.48 16.41
N GLY A 33 18.01 28.54 15.65
CA GLY A 33 18.99 29.37 14.94
C GLY A 33 19.68 28.67 13.76
N THR A 34 19.24 27.45 13.45
CA THR A 34 19.70 26.67 12.31
C THR A 34 19.24 27.29 10.98
N PRO A 35 20.13 27.42 9.98
CA PRO A 35 19.76 27.94 8.68
C PRO A 35 18.63 27.12 8.04
N VAL A 36 17.54 27.79 7.65
CA VAL A 36 16.40 27.18 6.95
C VAL A 36 16.82 26.52 5.62
N SER A 37 18.01 26.84 5.10
CA SER A 37 18.63 26.19 3.93
C SER A 37 18.83 24.69 4.10
N ALA A 38 18.81 24.15 5.32
CA ALA A 38 18.79 22.70 5.56
C ALA A 38 17.57 22.03 4.89
N VAL A 39 16.42 22.70 4.86
CA VAL A 39 15.20 22.15 4.24
C VAL A 39 15.36 22.00 2.72
N PRO A 40 15.73 23.03 1.93
CA PRO A 40 16.05 22.88 0.51
C PRO A 40 17.16 21.87 0.20
N ALA A 41 18.19 21.74 1.05
CA ALA A 41 19.27 20.78 0.86
C ALA A 41 18.78 19.32 0.97
N GLU A 42 17.92 19.04 1.95
CA GLU A 42 17.28 17.73 2.11
C GLU A 42 16.32 17.41 0.95
N ILE A 43 15.60 18.41 0.45
CA ILE A 43 14.76 18.30 -0.75
C ILE A 43 15.62 17.97 -1.97
N TYR A 44 16.77 18.62 -2.14
CA TYR A 44 17.69 18.32 -3.23
C TYR A 44 18.24 16.89 -3.14
N ARG A 45 18.61 16.43 -1.93
CA ARG A 45 19.07 15.05 -1.68
C ARG A 45 18.02 14.01 -2.07
N LEU A 46 16.74 14.29 -1.80
CA LEU A 46 15.62 13.45 -2.23
C LEU A 46 15.50 13.37 -3.74
N ILE A 47 15.48 14.52 -4.41
CA ILE A 47 15.36 14.60 -5.87
C ILE A 47 16.52 13.89 -6.56
N ALA A 48 17.71 13.93 -5.94
CA ALA A 48 18.89 13.22 -6.42
C ALA A 48 18.90 11.70 -6.12
N SER A 49 17.90 11.18 -5.39
CA SER A 49 17.82 9.74 -5.08
C SER A 49 17.58 8.91 -6.34
N PRO A 50 18.39 7.86 -6.59
CA PRO A 50 18.30 7.06 -7.80
C PRO A 50 17.02 6.21 -7.87
N THR A 51 16.31 6.00 -6.76
CA THR A 51 15.08 5.18 -6.72
C THR A 51 13.80 6.01 -6.83
N LEU A 52 13.86 7.32 -6.57
CA LEU A 52 12.71 8.21 -6.56
C LEU A 52 11.95 8.24 -7.91
N PRO A 53 12.61 8.24 -9.09
CA PRO A 53 11.90 8.26 -10.37
C PRO A 53 11.02 7.04 -10.63
N ALA A 54 11.24 5.92 -9.93
CA ALA A 54 10.37 4.75 -10.06
C ALA A 54 8.93 5.04 -9.59
N ILE A 55 8.75 5.93 -8.62
CA ILE A 55 7.44 6.31 -8.06
C ILE A 55 6.53 6.92 -9.15
N PRO A 56 6.90 8.01 -9.86
CA PRO A 56 6.07 8.57 -10.92
C PRO A 56 5.78 7.58 -12.05
N LEU A 57 6.78 6.80 -12.46
CA LEU A 57 6.66 5.88 -13.59
C LEU A 57 5.70 4.73 -13.29
N LEU A 58 5.80 4.12 -12.10
CA LEU A 58 4.87 3.07 -11.67
C LEU A 58 3.48 3.62 -11.40
N THR A 59 3.38 4.82 -10.82
CA THR A 59 2.09 5.49 -10.61
C THR A 59 1.40 5.75 -11.94
N ALA A 60 2.13 6.26 -12.93
CA ALA A 60 1.60 6.50 -14.28
C ALA A 60 1.13 5.19 -14.92
N ALA A 61 1.94 4.12 -14.87
CA ALA A 61 1.55 2.80 -15.37
C ALA A 61 0.26 2.29 -14.70
N GLY A 62 0.17 2.41 -13.38
CA GLY A 62 -1.01 2.00 -12.60
C GLY A 62 -2.26 2.81 -12.93
N TYR A 63 -2.15 4.14 -13.11
CA TYR A 63 -3.27 4.99 -13.50
C TYR A 63 -3.73 4.75 -14.95
N ILE A 64 -2.80 4.46 -15.86
CA ILE A 64 -3.13 4.07 -17.24
C ILE A 64 -3.94 2.78 -17.23
N LEU A 65 -3.53 1.76 -16.48
CA LEU A 65 -4.32 0.53 -16.32
C LEU A 65 -5.65 0.80 -15.61
N ALA A 66 -5.68 1.74 -14.66
CA ALA A 66 -6.88 2.04 -13.91
C ALA A 66 -7.97 2.76 -14.70
N GLU A 67 -7.56 3.55 -15.67
CA GLU A 67 -8.45 4.32 -16.55
C GLU A 67 -8.71 3.59 -17.89
N SER A 68 -8.12 2.41 -18.10
CA SER A 68 -8.41 1.51 -19.22
C SER A 68 -9.51 0.48 -18.87
N LYS A 69 -9.82 -0.44 -19.79
CA LYS A 69 -10.73 -1.56 -19.52
C LYS A 69 -10.01 -2.78 -18.93
N ALA A 70 -8.80 -2.60 -18.39
CA ALA A 70 -8.04 -3.64 -17.73
C ALA A 70 -8.83 -4.29 -16.58
N ALA A 71 -9.57 -3.50 -15.80
CA ALA A 71 -10.43 -3.97 -14.72
C ALA A 71 -11.44 -5.04 -15.20
N ASP A 72 -12.16 -4.76 -16.29
CA ASP A 72 -13.15 -5.68 -16.87
C ASP A 72 -12.50 -6.98 -17.36
N ARG A 73 -11.36 -6.88 -18.06
CA ARG A 73 -10.60 -8.04 -18.57
C ARG A 73 -10.08 -8.91 -17.44
N LEU A 74 -9.49 -8.31 -16.39
CA LEU A 74 -9.00 -9.04 -15.22
C LEU A 74 -10.13 -9.73 -14.47
N VAL A 75 -11.28 -9.06 -14.32
CA VAL A 75 -12.47 -9.66 -13.69
C VAL A 75 -12.95 -10.85 -14.51
N ARG A 76 -13.03 -10.74 -15.84
CA ARG A 76 -13.38 -11.89 -16.71
C ARG A 76 -12.39 -13.04 -16.54
N PHE A 77 -11.09 -12.76 -16.55
CA PHE A 77 -10.05 -13.76 -16.37
C PHE A 77 -10.18 -14.49 -15.03
N PHE A 78 -10.17 -13.77 -13.91
CA PHE A 78 -10.28 -14.41 -12.60
C PHE A 78 -11.62 -15.12 -12.42
N ARG A 79 -12.67 -14.75 -13.16
CA ARG A 79 -13.98 -15.40 -13.10
C ARG A 79 -13.92 -16.75 -13.77
N ALA A 80 -13.23 -16.82 -14.91
CA ALA A 80 -13.01 -18.07 -15.62
C ALA A 80 -12.10 -19.03 -14.83
N VAL A 81 -11.10 -18.49 -14.10
CA VAL A 81 -10.17 -19.29 -13.28
C VAL A 81 -10.80 -19.79 -11.98
N PHE A 82 -11.54 -18.94 -11.27
CA PHE A 82 -12.03 -19.26 -9.92
C PHE A 82 -13.53 -19.56 -9.84
N GLY A 83 -14.34 -19.18 -10.84
CA GLY A 83 -15.81 -19.26 -10.80
C GLY A 83 -16.41 -20.67 -10.72
N TRP A 84 -15.59 -21.70 -10.88
CA TRP A 84 -15.99 -23.10 -10.67
C TRP A 84 -15.94 -23.53 -9.20
N MET A 85 -15.15 -22.85 -8.38
CA MET A 85 -14.96 -23.21 -6.98
C MET A 85 -16.10 -22.68 -6.11
N PRO A 86 -16.46 -23.39 -5.03
CA PRO A 86 -17.36 -22.87 -4.01
C PRO A 86 -16.75 -21.63 -3.36
N GLY A 87 -17.38 -20.47 -3.51
CA GLY A 87 -16.84 -19.20 -3.07
C GLY A 87 -15.91 -18.50 -4.08
N GLY A 88 -15.86 -18.98 -5.31
CA GLY A 88 -14.95 -18.53 -6.36
C GLY A 88 -15.04 -17.04 -6.71
N VAL A 89 -16.24 -16.44 -6.62
CA VAL A 89 -16.42 -15.01 -6.88
C VAL A 89 -15.69 -14.15 -5.85
N ALA A 90 -15.65 -14.55 -4.57
CA ALA A 90 -14.89 -13.81 -3.57
C ALA A 90 -13.38 -13.91 -3.80
N LEU A 91 -12.89 -15.07 -4.25
CA LEU A 91 -11.49 -15.24 -4.68
C LEU A 91 -11.18 -14.35 -5.90
N LEU A 92 -12.08 -14.27 -6.87
CA LEU A 92 -11.97 -13.32 -7.98
C LEU A 92 -11.82 -11.89 -7.47
N VAL A 93 -12.69 -11.44 -6.56
CA VAL A 93 -12.64 -10.05 -6.08
C VAL A 93 -11.34 -9.79 -5.35
N LEU A 94 -10.93 -10.73 -4.49
CA LEU A 94 -9.67 -10.67 -3.78
C LEU A 94 -8.48 -10.56 -4.75
N SER A 95 -8.41 -11.42 -5.76
CA SER A 95 -7.29 -11.43 -6.71
C SER A 95 -7.24 -10.20 -7.60
N VAL A 96 -8.39 -9.71 -8.10
CA VAL A 96 -8.44 -8.48 -8.88
C VAL A 96 -8.00 -7.30 -8.00
N CYS A 97 -8.53 -7.16 -6.79
CA CYS A 97 -8.16 -6.07 -5.89
C CYS A 97 -6.68 -6.09 -5.50
N VAL A 98 -6.13 -7.27 -5.14
CA VAL A 98 -4.70 -7.42 -4.82
C VAL A 98 -3.85 -6.99 -6.00
N LEU A 99 -4.08 -7.57 -7.17
CA LEU A 99 -3.30 -7.28 -8.37
C LEU A 99 -3.37 -5.79 -8.75
N PHE A 100 -4.55 -5.18 -8.67
CA PHE A 100 -4.75 -3.79 -9.03
C PHE A 100 -4.11 -2.82 -8.04
N THR A 101 -4.24 -3.09 -6.74
CA THR A 101 -3.57 -2.32 -5.68
C THR A 101 -2.06 -2.40 -5.82
N THR A 102 -1.52 -3.54 -6.23
CA THR A 102 -0.09 -3.70 -6.51
C THR A 102 0.39 -2.76 -7.62
N PHE A 103 -0.42 -2.49 -8.65
CA PHE A 103 -0.08 -1.54 -9.72
C PHE A 103 -0.25 -0.08 -9.32
N THR A 104 -1.38 0.25 -8.70
CA THR A 104 -1.72 1.65 -8.41
C THR A 104 -0.95 2.17 -7.19
N GLY A 105 -0.47 1.27 -6.33
CA GLY A 105 0.10 1.60 -5.02
C GLY A 105 -0.89 2.29 -4.08
N GLY A 106 -2.17 2.41 -4.48
CA GLY A 106 -3.18 3.20 -3.80
C GLY A 106 -4.41 2.36 -3.51
N SER A 107 -4.56 1.93 -2.26
CA SER A 107 -5.74 1.15 -1.83
C SER A 107 -7.06 1.88 -2.06
N GLY A 108 -7.05 3.21 -1.90
CA GLY A 108 -8.19 4.07 -2.17
C GLY A 108 -8.62 4.09 -3.63
N VAL A 109 -7.65 4.11 -4.55
CA VAL A 109 -7.91 4.06 -6.01
C VAL A 109 -8.61 2.75 -6.34
N THR A 110 -8.15 1.63 -5.79
CA THR A 110 -8.77 0.31 -5.96
C THR A 110 -10.22 0.29 -5.50
N ILE A 111 -10.53 0.88 -4.33
CA ILE A 111 -11.92 0.93 -3.82
C ILE A 111 -12.81 1.81 -4.71
N ILE A 112 -12.32 2.98 -5.12
CA ILE A 112 -13.10 3.92 -5.92
C ILE A 112 -13.35 3.36 -7.32
N ALA A 113 -12.29 2.87 -7.97
CA ALA A 113 -12.32 2.36 -9.35
C ALA A 113 -13.04 1.02 -9.43
N LEU A 114 -12.58 0.00 -8.69
CA LEU A 114 -13.12 -1.35 -8.80
C LEU A 114 -14.35 -1.58 -7.95
N GLY A 115 -14.50 -0.88 -6.83
CA GLY A 115 -15.55 -1.17 -5.85
C GLY A 115 -16.94 -1.18 -6.46
N GLY A 116 -17.26 -0.25 -7.36
CA GLY A 116 -18.55 -0.21 -8.04
C GLY A 116 -18.79 -1.33 -9.05
N LEU A 117 -17.75 -2.00 -9.50
CA LEU A 117 -17.82 -3.15 -10.40
C LEU A 117 -17.89 -4.46 -9.60
N VAL A 118 -17.01 -4.64 -8.62
CA VAL A 118 -16.91 -5.91 -7.87
C VAL A 118 -18.01 -6.10 -6.82
N TYR A 119 -18.50 -5.00 -6.23
CA TYR A 119 -19.54 -5.07 -5.21
C TYR A 119 -20.87 -5.61 -5.76
N PRO A 120 -21.41 -5.11 -6.90
CA PRO A 120 -22.60 -5.70 -7.51
C PRO A 120 -22.42 -7.16 -7.94
N ILE A 121 -21.20 -7.55 -8.35
CA ILE A 121 -20.90 -8.95 -8.72
C ILE A 121 -21.08 -9.88 -7.51
N LEU A 122 -20.59 -9.49 -6.33
CA LEU A 122 -20.75 -10.26 -5.10
C LEU A 122 -22.23 -10.40 -4.69
N LEU A 123 -23.00 -9.31 -4.78
CA LEU A 123 -24.43 -9.34 -4.45
C LEU A 123 -25.23 -10.24 -5.40
N ARG A 124 -24.93 -10.18 -6.71
CA ARG A 124 -25.55 -11.06 -7.73
C ARG A 124 -25.22 -12.53 -7.48
N ASP A 125 -24.04 -12.82 -6.92
CA ASP A 125 -23.63 -14.16 -6.52
C ASP A 125 -24.10 -14.55 -5.09
N LYS A 126 -25.08 -13.82 -4.55
CA LYS A 126 -25.77 -14.07 -3.27
C LYS A 126 -24.92 -13.90 -2.02
N TYR A 127 -23.77 -13.26 -2.10
CA TYR A 127 -23.01 -12.93 -0.89
C TYR A 127 -23.78 -11.94 -0.02
N PRO A 128 -23.74 -12.08 1.33
CA PRO A 128 -24.32 -11.10 2.22
C PRO A 128 -23.73 -9.71 1.97
N GLU A 129 -24.57 -8.68 2.06
CA GLU A 129 -24.15 -7.29 1.81
C GLU A 129 -22.96 -6.89 2.67
N GLY A 130 -23.04 -7.15 3.97
CA GLY A 130 -21.98 -6.79 4.91
C GLY A 130 -20.66 -7.50 4.64
N PHE A 131 -20.70 -8.77 4.24
CA PHE A 131 -19.50 -9.48 3.81
C PHE A 131 -18.94 -8.87 2.53
N SER A 132 -19.80 -8.54 1.57
CA SER A 132 -19.38 -8.03 0.26
C SER A 132 -18.67 -6.69 0.39
N ILE A 133 -19.22 -5.77 1.18
CA ILE A 133 -18.56 -4.50 1.48
C ILE A 133 -17.26 -4.75 2.24
N GLY A 134 -17.29 -5.57 3.30
CA GLY A 134 -16.10 -5.85 4.11
C GLY A 134 -14.94 -6.44 3.30
N LEU A 135 -15.24 -7.35 2.37
CA LEU A 135 -14.26 -7.97 1.48
C LEU A 135 -13.62 -6.93 0.56
N VAL A 136 -14.41 -6.09 -0.11
CA VAL A 136 -13.88 -5.07 -1.03
C VAL A 136 -12.98 -4.08 -0.29
N VAL A 137 -13.39 -3.67 0.90
CA VAL A 137 -12.62 -2.73 1.74
C VAL A 137 -11.31 -3.36 2.23
N ALA A 138 -11.35 -4.62 2.67
CA ALA A 138 -10.16 -5.33 3.15
C ALA A 138 -9.21 -5.71 2.02
N ALA A 139 -9.73 -6.21 0.90
CA ALA A 139 -8.93 -6.62 -0.26
C ALA A 139 -8.23 -5.43 -0.93
N GLY A 140 -8.80 -4.23 -0.84
CA GLY A 140 -8.23 -3.03 -1.41
C GLY A 140 -6.83 -2.67 -0.90
N SER A 141 -6.41 -3.10 0.31
CA SER A 141 -5.05 -2.83 0.81
C SER A 141 -4.06 -4.00 0.72
N LEU A 142 -4.51 -5.23 0.46
CA LEU A 142 -3.65 -6.43 0.48
C LEU A 142 -2.59 -6.48 -0.64
N GLY A 143 -2.73 -5.64 -1.67
CA GLY A 143 -1.77 -5.54 -2.76
C GLY A 143 -0.50 -4.75 -2.42
N LEU A 144 -0.45 -4.04 -1.28
CA LEU A 144 0.60 -3.06 -1.02
C LEU A 144 1.94 -3.69 -0.57
N LEU A 145 1.97 -4.98 -0.17
CA LEU A 145 3.21 -5.73 0.08
C LEU A 145 3.85 -6.35 -1.17
N PHE A 146 3.16 -6.41 -2.31
CA PHE A 146 3.64 -7.10 -3.50
C PHE A 146 4.39 -6.18 -4.47
N PRO A 147 5.42 -6.68 -5.19
CA PRO A 147 6.08 -5.90 -6.23
C PRO A 147 5.14 -5.62 -7.42
N PRO A 148 5.09 -4.39 -7.97
CA PRO A 148 5.95 -3.22 -7.71
C PRO A 148 5.28 -2.11 -6.86
N SER A 149 4.77 -2.43 -5.68
CA SER A 149 4.03 -1.48 -4.85
C SER A 149 4.83 -0.23 -4.42
N LEU A 150 4.22 0.94 -4.61
CA LEU A 150 4.81 2.24 -4.25
C LEU A 150 5.18 2.39 -2.76
N PRO A 151 4.37 1.90 -1.78
CA PRO A 151 4.72 2.02 -0.36
C PRO A 151 6.04 1.33 0.01
N VAL A 152 6.38 0.21 -0.64
CA VAL A 152 7.65 -0.49 -0.40
C VAL A 152 8.84 0.37 -0.85
N ILE A 153 8.74 1.02 -2.01
CA ILE A 153 9.77 1.93 -2.53
C ILE A 153 9.92 3.13 -1.59
N LEU A 154 8.81 3.69 -1.12
CA LEU A 154 8.84 4.82 -0.22
C LEU A 154 9.51 4.47 1.11
N TYR A 155 9.17 3.31 1.68
CA TYR A 155 9.82 2.82 2.89
C TYR A 155 11.31 2.57 2.66
N SER A 156 11.68 1.98 1.52
CA SER A 156 13.09 1.78 1.13
C SER A 156 13.89 3.08 1.13
N VAL A 157 13.34 4.16 0.53
CA VAL A 157 14.00 5.47 0.47
C VAL A 157 14.16 6.08 1.87
N VAL A 158 13.12 6.03 2.70
CA VAL A 158 13.13 6.68 4.02
C VAL A 158 13.93 5.89 5.06
N ALA A 159 13.85 4.55 5.04
CA ALA A 159 14.56 3.66 5.95
C ALA A 159 16.02 3.38 5.53
N GLY A 160 16.38 3.66 4.27
CA GLY A 160 17.68 3.28 3.72
C GLY A 160 17.84 1.77 3.52
N VAL A 161 16.74 1.01 3.42
CA VAL A 161 16.74 -0.43 3.23
C VAL A 161 16.55 -0.75 1.74
N PRO A 162 17.35 -1.63 1.11
CA PRO A 162 17.18 -1.96 -0.30
C PRO A 162 15.78 -2.47 -0.65
N ALA A 163 15.16 -1.89 -1.69
CA ALA A 163 13.80 -2.23 -2.10
C ALA A 163 13.67 -3.69 -2.58
N ASP A 164 14.72 -4.27 -3.15
CA ASP A 164 14.75 -5.66 -3.60
C ASP A 164 14.57 -6.65 -2.44
N LEU A 165 15.22 -6.37 -1.30
CA LEU A 165 15.07 -7.19 -0.10
C LEU A 165 13.66 -7.08 0.47
N LEU A 166 13.08 -5.88 0.50
CA LEU A 166 11.73 -5.65 0.98
C LEU A 166 10.67 -6.33 0.10
N TYR A 167 10.82 -6.29 -1.23
CA TYR A 167 9.89 -6.97 -2.14
C TYR A 167 9.93 -8.48 -1.99
N LEU A 168 11.13 -9.07 -1.86
CA LEU A 168 11.28 -10.50 -1.60
C LEU A 168 10.71 -10.87 -0.23
N ALA A 169 11.00 -10.07 0.81
CA ALA A 169 10.49 -10.30 2.16
C ALA A 169 8.98 -10.10 2.30
N GLY A 170 8.36 -9.27 1.46
CA GLY A 170 6.92 -9.01 1.44
C GLY A 170 6.10 -10.11 0.77
N LEU A 171 6.71 -10.93 -0.09
CA LEU A 171 6.00 -11.93 -0.91
C LEU A 171 5.29 -13.00 -0.06
N VAL A 172 6.03 -13.66 0.85
CA VAL A 172 5.48 -14.72 1.70
C VAL A 172 4.43 -14.17 2.69
N PRO A 173 4.70 -13.07 3.42
CA PRO A 173 3.73 -12.42 4.29
C PRO A 173 2.47 -11.94 3.54
N GLY A 174 2.63 -11.34 2.36
CA GLY A 174 1.53 -10.90 1.52
C GLY A 174 0.66 -12.06 1.06
N LEU A 175 1.27 -13.13 0.53
CA LEU A 175 0.54 -14.36 0.13
C LEU A 175 -0.19 -14.99 1.30
N MET A 176 0.41 -14.99 2.49
CA MET A 176 -0.23 -15.50 3.70
C MET A 176 -1.47 -14.69 4.07
N LEU A 177 -1.39 -13.34 4.06
CA LEU A 177 -2.55 -12.48 4.33
C LEU A 177 -3.67 -12.69 3.29
N VAL A 178 -3.30 -12.79 2.01
CA VAL A 178 -4.25 -13.14 0.93
C VAL A 178 -4.89 -14.51 1.19
N LEU A 179 -4.11 -15.51 1.57
CA LEU A 179 -4.60 -16.86 1.84
C LEU A 179 -5.59 -16.89 3.02
N ILE A 180 -5.30 -16.20 4.12
CA ILE A 180 -6.19 -16.12 5.29
C ILE A 180 -7.55 -15.52 4.88
N VAL A 181 -7.54 -14.42 4.12
CA VAL A 181 -8.76 -13.78 3.62
C VAL A 181 -9.47 -14.66 2.59
N ALA A 182 -8.74 -15.35 1.73
CA ALA A 182 -9.25 -16.29 0.73
C ALA A 182 -9.99 -17.46 1.37
N VAL A 183 -9.42 -18.05 2.43
CA VAL A 183 -10.02 -19.17 3.17
C VAL A 183 -11.32 -18.74 3.83
N TYR A 184 -11.31 -17.62 4.56
CA TYR A 184 -12.52 -17.08 5.18
C TYR A 184 -13.60 -16.76 4.14
N SER A 185 -13.22 -16.11 3.05
CA SER A 185 -14.12 -15.74 1.97
C SER A 185 -14.76 -16.94 1.28
N SER A 186 -13.97 -17.99 1.04
CA SER A 186 -14.45 -19.24 0.46
C SER A 186 -15.44 -19.96 1.37
N TRP A 187 -15.22 -19.90 2.69
CA TRP A 187 -16.14 -20.45 3.68
C TRP A 187 -17.48 -19.71 3.70
N VAL A 188 -17.48 -18.37 3.64
CA VAL A 188 -18.72 -17.59 3.52
C VAL A 188 -19.44 -17.89 2.20
N GLY A 189 -18.71 -17.95 1.09
CA GLY A 189 -19.30 -18.27 -0.22
C GLY A 189 -19.97 -19.64 -0.29
N ARG A 190 -19.39 -20.65 0.39
CA ARG A 190 -20.04 -21.98 0.54
C ARG A 190 -21.36 -21.90 1.28
N ARG A 191 -21.42 -21.11 2.37
CA ARG A 191 -22.63 -20.93 3.17
C ARG A 191 -23.71 -20.14 2.45
N ALA A 192 -23.30 -19.14 1.65
CA ALA A 192 -24.20 -18.34 0.83
C ALA A 192 -24.79 -19.09 -0.37
N GLN A 193 -24.39 -20.35 -0.59
CA GLN A 193 -24.73 -21.13 -1.80
C GLN A 193 -24.45 -20.33 -3.08
N SER A 194 -23.28 -19.67 -3.11
CA SER A 194 -22.86 -18.85 -4.24
C SER A 194 -22.85 -19.68 -5.52
N GLY A 195 -23.19 -19.04 -6.65
CA GLY A 195 -23.34 -19.71 -7.93
C GLY A 195 -22.04 -20.40 -8.33
N ARG A 196 -22.16 -21.61 -8.91
CA ARG A 196 -21.03 -22.35 -9.47
C ARG A 196 -21.20 -22.41 -10.97
N ALA A 197 -20.22 -21.89 -11.71
CA ALA A 197 -20.14 -22.16 -13.13
C ALA A 197 -19.41 -23.48 -13.37
N ALA A 198 -19.74 -24.20 -14.43
CA ALA A 198 -18.88 -25.30 -14.88
C ALA A 198 -17.52 -24.72 -15.32
N PHE A 199 -16.42 -25.34 -14.90
CA PHE A 199 -15.10 -24.93 -15.38
C PHE A 199 -15.01 -25.17 -16.89
N SER A 200 -14.73 -24.12 -17.64
CA SER A 200 -14.49 -24.19 -19.08
C SER A 200 -13.05 -23.81 -19.36
N ALA A 201 -12.21 -24.79 -19.64
CA ALA A 201 -10.81 -24.55 -20.02
C ALA A 201 -10.71 -23.67 -21.28
N LYS A 202 -11.70 -23.77 -22.18
CA LYS A 202 -11.81 -22.91 -23.37
C LYS A 202 -12.02 -21.45 -22.98
N GLU A 203 -12.92 -21.17 -22.04
CA GLU A 203 -13.17 -19.81 -21.56
C GLU A 203 -11.98 -19.28 -20.75
N ALA A 204 -11.38 -20.10 -19.88
CA ALA A 204 -10.19 -19.70 -19.12
C ALA A 204 -9.03 -19.31 -20.04
N ARG A 205 -8.79 -20.08 -21.11
CA ARG A 205 -7.76 -19.76 -22.11
C ARG A 205 -8.12 -18.50 -22.92
N ALA A 206 -9.38 -18.34 -23.30
CA ALA A 206 -9.84 -17.15 -24.03
C ALA A 206 -9.70 -15.88 -23.18
N ALA A 207 -10.13 -15.93 -21.92
CA ALA A 207 -10.02 -14.83 -20.98
C ALA A 207 -8.55 -14.53 -20.60
N PHE A 208 -7.70 -15.55 -20.47
CA PHE A 208 -6.25 -15.35 -20.32
C PHE A 208 -5.66 -14.64 -21.53
N TRP A 209 -6.04 -15.04 -22.75
CA TRP A 209 -5.54 -14.42 -23.98
C TRP A 209 -5.95 -12.96 -24.13
N GLU A 210 -7.11 -12.61 -23.59
CA GLU A 210 -7.60 -11.22 -23.54
C GLU A 210 -6.88 -10.41 -22.46
N ALA A 211 -6.68 -10.98 -21.26
CA ALA A 211 -6.04 -10.32 -20.11
C ALA A 211 -4.50 -10.42 -20.11
N LYS A 212 -3.89 -11.02 -21.13
CA LYS A 212 -2.45 -11.35 -21.14
C LYS A 212 -1.57 -10.11 -21.03
N TRP A 213 -2.03 -8.98 -21.55
CA TRP A 213 -1.22 -7.76 -21.56
C TRP A 213 -1.14 -7.18 -20.15
N GLU A 214 -2.27 -7.09 -19.45
CA GLU A 214 -2.37 -6.62 -18.07
C GLU A 214 -1.61 -7.55 -17.12
N LEU A 215 -1.81 -8.86 -17.27
CA LEU A 215 -1.14 -9.88 -16.45
C LEU A 215 0.38 -9.91 -16.67
N SER A 216 0.86 -9.41 -17.81
CA SER A 216 2.29 -9.38 -18.07
C SER A 216 2.99 -8.15 -17.49
N VAL A 217 2.28 -7.10 -17.08
CA VAL A 217 2.90 -5.90 -16.47
C VAL A 217 3.66 -6.21 -15.17
N PRO A 218 3.10 -6.92 -14.16
CA PRO A 218 3.85 -7.23 -12.95
C PRO A 218 4.94 -8.26 -13.25
N ALA A 219 4.67 -9.22 -14.16
CA ALA A 219 5.68 -10.18 -14.59
C ALA A 219 6.87 -9.48 -15.25
N LEU A 220 6.63 -8.47 -16.09
CA LEU A 220 7.66 -7.65 -16.73
C LEU A 220 8.52 -6.96 -15.68
N VAL A 221 7.89 -6.26 -14.71
CA VAL A 221 8.63 -5.55 -13.66
C VAL A 221 9.44 -6.52 -12.81
N ILE A 222 8.82 -7.62 -12.36
CA ILE A 222 9.48 -8.63 -11.54
C ILE A 222 10.64 -9.28 -12.29
N VAL A 223 10.45 -9.69 -13.54
CA VAL A 223 11.50 -10.36 -14.33
C VAL A 223 12.66 -9.40 -14.59
N LEU A 224 12.39 -8.18 -15.07
CA LEU A 224 13.43 -7.18 -15.35
C LEU A 224 14.25 -6.85 -14.10
N PHE A 225 13.57 -6.70 -12.97
CA PHE A 225 14.19 -6.32 -11.71
C PHE A 225 14.93 -7.49 -11.03
N VAL A 226 14.28 -8.65 -10.87
CA VAL A 226 14.85 -9.82 -10.17
C VAL A 226 16.00 -10.45 -10.97
N SER A 227 15.93 -10.42 -12.31
CA SER A 227 17.03 -10.91 -13.15
C SER A 227 18.28 -10.02 -13.12
N GLY A 228 18.18 -8.82 -12.53
CA GLY A 228 19.26 -7.83 -12.50
C GLY A 228 19.56 -7.20 -13.86
N GLN A 229 18.74 -7.45 -14.88
CA GLN A 229 18.90 -6.85 -16.22
C GLN A 229 18.58 -5.35 -16.22
N ALA A 230 17.72 -4.92 -15.31
CA ALA A 230 17.29 -3.54 -15.18
C ALA A 230 17.18 -3.14 -13.71
N SER A 231 17.55 -1.91 -13.41
CA SER A 231 17.25 -1.24 -12.14
C SER A 231 15.74 -1.07 -11.94
N MET A 232 15.34 -0.76 -10.70
CA MET A 232 13.92 -0.50 -10.39
C MET A 232 13.33 0.61 -11.25
N VAL A 233 14.12 1.65 -11.56
CA VAL A 233 13.69 2.76 -12.42
C VAL A 233 13.51 2.31 -13.87
N GLU A 234 14.44 1.53 -14.41
CA GLU A 234 14.33 1.00 -15.76
C GLU A 234 13.15 0.02 -15.90
N ALA A 235 12.91 -0.81 -14.88
CA ALA A 235 11.74 -1.70 -14.85
C ALA A 235 10.43 -0.89 -14.77
N ALA A 236 10.39 0.18 -13.96
CA ALA A 236 9.26 1.10 -13.89
C ALA A 236 9.03 1.85 -15.22
N ALA A 237 10.10 2.31 -15.87
CA ALA A 237 10.04 2.97 -17.17
C ALA A 237 9.52 2.02 -18.24
N ALA A 238 10.01 0.77 -18.25
CA ALA A 238 9.54 -0.27 -19.14
C ALA A 238 8.05 -0.57 -18.93
N ALA A 239 7.59 -0.69 -17.68
CA ALA A 239 6.17 -0.88 -17.37
C ALA A 239 5.31 0.30 -17.82
N CYS A 240 5.74 1.53 -17.59
CA CYS A 240 5.01 2.72 -18.04
C CYS A 240 4.93 2.80 -19.58
N ALA A 241 6.07 2.65 -20.27
CA ALA A 241 6.12 2.63 -21.73
C ALA A 241 5.28 1.49 -22.32
N TYR A 242 5.35 0.31 -21.71
CA TYR A 242 4.56 -0.86 -22.07
C TYR A 242 3.06 -0.58 -21.90
N SER A 243 2.62 -0.06 -20.75
CA SER A 243 1.21 0.27 -20.51
C SER A 243 0.69 1.31 -21.51
N ILE A 244 1.48 2.35 -21.82
CA ILE A 244 1.12 3.33 -22.86
C ILE A 244 0.98 2.63 -24.23
N LEU A 245 1.95 1.80 -24.61
CA LEU A 245 1.95 1.13 -25.91
C LEU A 245 0.73 0.23 -26.06
N ILE A 246 0.47 -0.61 -25.07
CA ILE A 246 -0.64 -1.56 -25.10
C ILE A 246 -1.98 -0.83 -25.04
N GLU A 247 -2.19 0.05 -24.06
CA GLU A 247 -3.51 0.63 -23.82
C GLU A 247 -3.89 1.70 -24.84
N CYS A 248 -2.91 2.43 -25.40
CA CYS A 248 -3.19 3.45 -26.43
C CYS A 248 -3.18 2.89 -27.85
N PHE A 249 -2.29 1.95 -28.19
CA PHE A 249 -2.09 1.56 -29.59
C PHE A 249 -2.61 0.16 -29.93
N VAL A 250 -2.46 -0.81 -29.02
CA VAL A 250 -2.87 -2.20 -29.25
C VAL A 250 -4.34 -2.41 -28.91
N LEU A 251 -4.71 -2.15 -27.65
CA LEU A 251 -6.09 -2.31 -27.14
C LEU A 251 -6.95 -1.09 -27.47
N ARG A 252 -6.34 0.10 -27.56
CA ARG A 252 -7.00 1.37 -27.88
C ARG A 252 -8.11 1.71 -26.89
N ASP A 253 -7.90 1.38 -25.61
CA ASP A 253 -8.80 1.74 -24.54
C ASP A 253 -8.69 3.23 -24.19
N ILE A 254 -7.49 3.82 -24.35
CA ILE A 254 -7.18 5.22 -24.01
C ILE A 254 -6.70 5.95 -25.26
N HIS A 255 -7.34 7.07 -25.62
CA HIS A 255 -6.87 7.87 -26.76
C HIS A 255 -5.57 8.62 -26.42
N PHE A 256 -4.50 8.34 -27.18
CA PHE A 256 -3.15 8.86 -26.93
C PHE A 256 -3.06 10.39 -26.78
N VAL A 257 -3.81 11.15 -27.57
CA VAL A 257 -3.72 12.64 -27.54
C VAL A 257 -4.74 13.26 -26.59
N ARG A 258 -5.88 12.58 -26.37
CA ARG A 258 -7.05 13.20 -25.71
C ARG A 258 -7.17 12.77 -24.27
N ASP A 259 -7.00 11.47 -24.02
CA ASP A 259 -7.30 10.86 -22.73
C ASP A 259 -6.00 10.67 -21.92
N LEU A 260 -4.89 10.28 -22.58
CA LEU A 260 -3.60 10.06 -21.90
C LEU A 260 -3.10 11.28 -21.11
N PRO A 261 -3.12 12.54 -21.62
CA PRO A 261 -2.70 13.69 -20.82
C PRO A 261 -3.54 13.87 -19.55
N ALA A 262 -4.85 13.62 -19.62
CA ALA A 262 -5.72 13.71 -18.45
C ALA A 262 -5.39 12.62 -17.41
N VAL A 263 -5.11 11.39 -17.86
CA VAL A 263 -4.67 10.29 -16.99
C VAL A 263 -3.32 10.61 -16.34
N LEU A 264 -2.36 11.12 -17.12
CA LEU A 264 -1.04 11.51 -16.60
C LEU A 264 -1.13 12.70 -15.63
N LEU A 265 -2.06 13.63 -15.82
CA LEU A 265 -2.33 14.71 -14.86
C LEU A 265 -2.90 14.17 -13.54
N LYS A 266 -3.84 13.20 -13.58
CA LYS A 266 -4.34 12.53 -12.36
C LYS A 266 -3.23 11.81 -11.61
N SER A 267 -2.39 11.06 -12.34
CA SER A 267 -1.19 10.40 -11.80
C SER A 267 -0.22 11.42 -11.19
N GLY A 268 0.07 12.50 -11.91
CA GLY A 268 0.97 13.57 -11.49
C GLY A 268 0.52 14.26 -10.22
N ALA A 269 -0.78 14.39 -9.97
CA ALA A 269 -1.31 14.93 -8.72
C ALA A 269 -0.96 14.04 -7.51
N LEU A 270 -1.09 12.71 -7.64
CA LEU A 270 -0.70 11.78 -6.57
C LEU A 270 0.81 11.83 -6.33
N VAL A 271 1.61 11.79 -7.41
CA VAL A 271 3.07 11.87 -7.31
C VAL A 271 3.49 13.19 -6.67
N GLY A 272 2.92 14.32 -7.10
CA GLY A 272 3.21 15.63 -6.53
C GLY A 272 2.92 15.69 -5.04
N ALA A 273 1.78 15.12 -4.59
CA ALA A 273 1.46 15.03 -3.18
C ALA A 273 2.52 14.20 -2.40
N VAL A 274 2.94 13.05 -2.94
CA VAL A 274 3.97 12.19 -2.33
C VAL A 274 5.34 12.91 -2.27
N LEU A 275 5.74 13.59 -3.34
CA LEU A 275 7.01 14.32 -3.39
C LEU A 275 7.04 15.51 -2.41
N ILE A 276 5.94 16.23 -2.29
CA ILE A 276 5.80 17.31 -1.30
C ILE A 276 5.86 16.74 0.12
N LEU A 277 5.15 15.64 0.40
CA LEU A 277 5.22 14.97 1.71
C LEU A 277 6.65 14.56 2.05
N LEU A 278 7.35 13.87 1.14
CA LEU A 278 8.75 13.49 1.31
C LEU A 278 9.66 14.68 1.62
N SER A 279 9.54 15.73 0.80
CA SER A 279 10.32 16.96 0.91
C SER A 279 10.21 17.59 2.30
N THR A 280 8.97 17.74 2.76
CA THR A 280 8.66 18.43 4.03
C THR A 280 9.01 17.59 5.25
N ALA A 281 8.93 16.28 5.11
CA ALA A 281 9.29 15.35 6.15
C ALA A 281 10.76 15.13 6.36
N MET A 282 11.56 15.14 5.29
CA MET A 282 13.01 15.09 5.49
C MET A 282 13.52 16.35 6.17
N GLY A 283 12.92 17.52 5.87
CA GLY A 283 13.13 18.73 6.66
C GLY A 283 12.82 18.51 8.14
N LEU A 284 11.61 18.02 8.47
CA LEU A 284 11.24 17.74 9.86
C LEU A 284 12.14 16.67 10.52
N THR A 285 12.48 15.62 9.79
CA THR A 285 13.30 14.50 10.27
C THR A 285 14.72 14.94 10.58
N SER A 286 15.31 15.75 9.71
CA SER A 286 16.63 16.34 9.93
C SER A 286 16.66 17.10 11.26
N TRP A 287 15.65 17.95 11.50
CA TRP A 287 15.51 18.61 12.80
C TRP A 287 15.33 17.64 13.96
N LEU A 288 14.48 16.61 13.82
CA LEU A 288 14.23 15.62 14.89
C LEU A 288 15.52 14.89 15.29
N VAL A 289 16.36 14.56 14.31
CA VAL A 289 17.67 13.93 14.52
C VAL A 289 18.62 14.91 15.22
N ASP A 290 18.72 16.15 14.74
CA ASP A 290 19.56 17.18 15.37
C ASP A 290 19.15 17.47 16.82
N ALA A 291 17.85 17.45 17.10
CA ALA A 291 17.28 17.63 18.43
C ALA A 291 17.37 16.37 19.33
N GLN A 292 17.97 15.27 18.82
CA GLN A 292 18.12 13.98 19.51
C GLN A 292 16.79 13.41 20.03
N ILE A 293 15.68 13.69 19.32
CA ILE A 293 14.37 13.18 19.70
C ILE A 293 14.31 11.64 19.59
N PRO A 294 14.82 10.99 18.53
CA PRO A 294 14.87 9.53 18.46
C PRO A 294 15.62 8.90 19.64
N ASP A 295 16.76 9.46 20.04
CA ASP A 295 17.58 8.93 21.14
C ASP A 295 16.89 9.05 22.50
N ARG A 296 16.24 10.20 22.76
CA ARG A 296 15.45 10.41 23.98
C ARG A 296 14.25 9.47 24.05
N LEU A 297 13.55 9.30 22.92
CA LEU A 297 12.44 8.35 22.81
C LEU A 297 12.93 6.93 23.07
N LEU A 298 14.07 6.54 22.50
CA LEU A 298 14.68 5.24 22.72
C LEU A 298 15.00 5.00 24.19
N ALA A 299 15.62 5.97 24.87
CA ALA A 299 15.95 5.87 26.29
C ALA A 299 14.68 5.69 27.17
N GLU A 300 13.64 6.51 26.94
CA GLU A 300 12.36 6.38 27.65
C GLU A 300 11.68 5.03 27.38
N VAL A 301 11.75 4.54 26.14
CA VAL A 301 11.16 3.26 25.77
C VAL A 301 11.94 2.10 26.41
N GLN A 302 13.27 2.10 26.38
CA GLN A 302 14.11 1.06 26.99
C GLN A 302 14.02 1.00 28.51
N THR A 303 13.80 2.14 29.19
CA THR A 303 13.59 2.15 30.65
C THR A 303 12.28 1.48 31.06
N ARG A 304 11.25 1.53 30.21
CA ARG A 304 9.89 0.99 30.49
C ARG A 304 9.65 -0.37 29.86
N ILE A 305 10.32 -0.68 28.76
CA ILE A 305 10.13 -1.88 27.94
C ILE A 305 11.48 -2.55 27.79
N ALA A 306 11.74 -3.64 28.52
CA ALA A 306 12.98 -4.40 28.37
C ALA A 306 12.89 -5.48 27.29
N SER A 307 11.68 -6.01 27.04
CA SER A 307 11.48 -7.18 26.18
C SER A 307 11.22 -6.78 24.72
N PRO A 308 11.99 -7.30 23.74
CA PRO A 308 11.72 -7.11 22.32
C PRO A 308 10.31 -7.54 21.89
N LEU A 309 9.75 -8.57 22.53
CA LEU A 309 8.39 -9.03 22.24
C LEU A 309 7.34 -7.99 22.65
N VAL A 310 7.53 -7.37 23.81
CA VAL A 310 6.63 -6.31 24.30
C VAL A 310 6.79 -5.06 23.44
N PHE A 311 8.02 -4.72 23.04
CA PHE A 311 8.27 -3.64 22.09
C PHE A 311 7.50 -3.86 20.78
N LEU A 312 7.58 -5.06 20.19
CA LEU A 312 6.86 -5.40 18.97
C LEU A 312 5.33 -5.32 19.13
N LEU A 313 4.79 -5.71 20.28
CA LEU A 313 3.36 -5.57 20.56
C LEU A 313 2.92 -4.10 20.58
N VAL A 314 3.69 -3.26 21.30
CA VAL A 314 3.42 -1.83 21.41
C VAL A 314 3.58 -1.15 20.05
N LEU A 315 4.59 -1.54 19.28
CA LEU A 315 4.82 -1.10 17.91
C LEU A 315 3.62 -1.41 17.01
N ASN A 316 3.10 -2.64 17.05
CA ASN A 316 1.91 -3.01 16.29
C ASN A 316 0.69 -2.17 16.69
N ALA A 317 0.43 -2.01 17.99
CA ALA A 317 -0.69 -1.20 18.46
C ALA A 317 -0.55 0.27 18.02
N LEU A 318 0.65 0.85 18.12
CA LEU A 318 0.95 2.20 17.67
C LEU A 318 0.71 2.36 16.17
N LEU A 319 1.30 1.46 15.35
CA LEU A 319 1.17 1.50 13.90
C LEU A 319 -0.27 1.27 13.44
N LEU A 320 -1.03 0.43 14.13
CA LEU A 320 -2.44 0.18 13.84
C LEU A 320 -3.31 1.42 14.11
N ILE A 321 -3.11 2.06 15.28
CA ILE A 321 -3.83 3.28 15.65
C ILE A 321 -3.46 4.43 14.71
N LEU A 322 -2.16 4.67 14.52
CA LEU A 322 -1.70 5.75 13.65
C LEU A 322 -2.04 5.49 12.18
N GLY A 323 -1.92 4.25 11.71
CA GLY A 323 -2.31 3.84 10.36
C GLY A 323 -3.80 3.91 10.09
N SER A 324 -4.64 4.00 11.13
CA SER A 324 -6.07 4.31 10.93
C SER A 324 -6.32 5.75 10.52
N VAL A 325 -5.47 6.68 10.96
CA VAL A 325 -5.64 8.12 10.73
C VAL A 325 -4.76 8.61 9.59
N LEU A 326 -3.53 8.12 9.53
CA LEU A 326 -2.53 8.52 8.56
C LEU A 326 -2.72 7.75 7.26
N GLU A 327 -2.60 8.49 6.16
CA GLU A 327 -2.41 7.92 4.83
C GLU A 327 -1.02 7.22 4.77
N ILE A 328 -0.88 6.12 4.01
CA ILE A 328 0.31 5.25 4.09
C ILE A 328 1.60 5.98 3.74
N TYR A 329 1.56 6.90 2.76
CA TYR A 329 2.75 7.66 2.39
C TYR A 329 3.16 8.61 3.51
N SER A 330 2.19 9.30 4.12
CA SER A 330 2.44 10.15 5.29
C SER A 330 2.95 9.34 6.48
N GLY A 331 2.35 8.17 6.74
CA GLY A 331 2.73 7.26 7.83
C GLY A 331 4.17 6.77 7.70
N ILE A 332 4.56 6.27 6.52
CA ILE A 332 5.94 5.84 6.23
C ILE A 332 6.91 6.98 6.53
N VAL A 333 6.61 8.15 5.99
CA VAL A 333 7.52 9.28 5.98
C VAL A 333 7.71 9.89 7.38
N ILE A 334 6.68 9.90 8.22
CA ILE A 334 6.74 10.43 9.59
C ILE A 334 7.32 9.40 10.58
N LEU A 335 6.86 8.15 10.49
CA LEU A 335 7.10 7.16 11.55
C LEU A 335 8.39 6.36 11.34
N THR A 336 8.81 6.14 10.09
CA THR A 336 10.01 5.33 9.81
C THR A 336 11.28 5.89 10.46
N PRO A 337 11.59 7.21 10.38
CA PRO A 337 12.81 7.74 11.00
C PRO A 337 12.81 7.64 12.54
N LEU A 338 11.61 7.62 13.14
CA LEU A 338 11.46 7.42 14.58
C LEU A 338 11.59 5.95 14.95
N LEU A 339 10.99 5.05 14.19
CA LEU A 339 10.86 3.64 14.56
C LEU A 339 12.03 2.76 14.10
N ALA A 340 12.73 3.13 13.03
CA ALA A 340 13.86 2.36 12.52
C ALA A 340 15.03 2.28 13.52
N PRO A 341 15.48 3.39 14.15
CA PRO A 341 16.51 3.32 15.19
C PRO A 341 16.06 2.51 16.41
N LEU A 342 14.78 2.63 16.79
CA LEU A 342 14.21 1.85 17.89
C LEU A 342 14.23 0.34 17.56
N GLY A 343 13.78 -0.06 16.38
CA GLY A 343 13.81 -1.46 15.96
C GLY A 343 15.22 -2.04 15.96
N ALA A 344 16.20 -1.27 15.45
CA ALA A 344 17.61 -1.67 15.47
C ALA A 344 18.12 -1.87 16.92
N ALA A 345 17.76 -0.99 17.85
CA ALA A 345 18.16 -1.10 19.26
C ALA A 345 17.57 -2.32 19.97
N TYR A 346 16.43 -2.84 19.52
CA TYR A 346 15.84 -4.10 20.00
C TYR A 346 16.32 -5.34 19.22
N GLY A 347 17.29 -5.19 18.31
CA GLY A 347 17.84 -6.28 17.52
C GLY A 347 16.90 -6.81 16.42
N ILE A 348 15.94 -6.00 15.98
CA ILE A 348 15.02 -6.37 14.91
C ILE A 348 15.67 -6.06 13.56
N ASP A 349 15.68 -7.05 12.67
CA ASP A 349 16.16 -6.88 11.31
C ASP A 349 15.38 -5.77 10.57
N PRO A 350 16.06 -4.83 9.88
CA PRO A 350 15.43 -3.68 9.27
C PRO A 350 14.48 -4.05 8.11
N VAL A 351 14.73 -5.16 7.40
CA VAL A 351 13.82 -5.67 6.37
C VAL A 351 12.57 -6.23 7.04
N HIS A 352 12.73 -7.01 8.12
CA HIS A 352 11.58 -7.53 8.87
C HIS A 352 10.74 -6.41 9.48
N LEU A 353 11.38 -5.39 10.07
CA LEU A 353 10.71 -4.20 10.59
C LEU A 353 9.90 -3.50 9.50
N GLY A 354 10.43 -3.38 8.28
CA GLY A 354 9.72 -2.82 7.14
C GLY A 354 8.46 -3.60 6.78
N ILE A 355 8.50 -4.93 6.81
CA ILE A 355 7.31 -5.75 6.55
C ILE A 355 6.27 -5.60 7.67
N ILE A 356 6.68 -5.62 8.94
CA ILE A 356 5.79 -5.36 10.08
C ILE A 356 5.12 -4.00 9.92
N PHE A 357 5.92 -2.99 9.56
CA PHE A 357 5.48 -1.63 9.38
C PHE A 357 4.40 -1.51 8.31
N LEU A 358 4.68 -2.01 7.10
CA LEU A 358 3.75 -1.95 5.97
C LEU A 358 2.49 -2.76 6.24
N ALA A 359 2.61 -3.97 6.77
CA ALA A 359 1.46 -4.82 7.09
C ALA A 359 0.53 -4.20 8.15
N ASN A 360 1.09 -3.49 9.14
CA ASN A 360 0.28 -2.75 10.11
C ASN A 360 -0.43 -1.55 9.52
N LEU A 361 0.23 -0.76 8.66
CA LEU A 361 -0.44 0.36 8.00
C LEU A 361 -1.57 -0.10 7.07
N GLU A 362 -1.36 -1.20 6.33
CA GLU A 362 -2.42 -1.80 5.52
C GLU A 362 -3.64 -2.25 6.35
N LEU A 363 -3.39 -2.77 7.55
CA LEU A 363 -4.44 -3.15 8.51
C LEU A 363 -5.12 -1.91 9.12
N GLY A 364 -4.34 -0.86 9.39
CA GLY A 364 -4.82 0.45 9.83
C GLY A 364 -5.90 1.04 8.92
N PHE A 365 -5.79 0.83 7.61
CA PHE A 365 -6.80 1.30 6.65
C PHE A 365 -8.21 0.75 6.87
N ILE A 366 -8.35 -0.36 7.59
CA ILE A 366 -9.65 -0.93 7.98
C ILE A 366 -9.93 -0.86 9.48
N PHE A 367 -9.07 -0.18 10.24
CA PHE A 367 -9.18 -0.02 11.70
C PHE A 367 -9.90 1.29 12.07
N PRO A 368 -10.83 1.30 13.05
CA PRO A 368 -11.43 2.53 13.57
C PRO A 368 -10.40 3.40 14.33
N PRO A 369 -10.54 4.74 14.42
CA PRO A 369 -11.74 5.53 14.17
C PRO A 369 -11.89 6.07 12.74
N VAL A 370 -10.82 6.22 11.96
CA VAL A 370 -10.95 6.75 10.59
C VAL A 370 -10.94 5.61 9.59
N GLY A 371 -9.81 4.91 9.48
CA GLY A 371 -9.57 3.84 8.51
C GLY A 371 -9.78 4.34 7.09
N LEU A 372 -8.71 4.77 6.41
CA LEU A 372 -8.83 5.44 5.11
C LEU A 372 -9.66 4.66 4.08
N ASN A 373 -9.53 3.33 4.03
CA ASN A 373 -10.35 2.51 3.14
C ASN A 373 -11.83 2.53 3.54
N LEU A 374 -12.15 2.60 4.83
CA LEU A 374 -13.52 2.73 5.32
C LEU A 374 -14.12 4.09 4.94
N LEU A 375 -13.35 5.17 5.06
CA LEU A 375 -13.80 6.51 4.66
C LEU A 375 -14.10 6.57 3.16
N LEU A 376 -13.20 6.03 2.34
CA LEU A 376 -13.38 5.99 0.89
C LEU A 376 -14.53 5.06 0.47
N ALA A 377 -14.71 3.94 1.17
CA ALA A 377 -15.85 3.05 0.95
C ALA A 377 -17.18 3.68 1.38
N SER A 378 -17.20 4.50 2.44
CA SER A 378 -18.38 5.24 2.87
C SER A 378 -18.86 6.16 1.76
N SER A 379 -17.94 6.93 1.16
CA SER A 379 -18.22 7.74 -0.02
C SER A 379 -18.64 6.89 -1.23
N ARG A 380 -17.91 5.80 -1.53
CA ARG A 380 -18.14 4.99 -2.74
C ARG A 380 -19.47 4.24 -2.75
N PHE A 381 -19.89 3.73 -1.59
CA PHE A 381 -21.10 2.92 -1.42
C PHE A 381 -22.25 3.68 -0.78
N ASN A 382 -22.07 4.96 -0.47
CA ASN A 382 -23.05 5.81 0.21
C ASN A 382 -23.60 5.17 1.50
N ARG A 383 -22.71 4.62 2.34
CA ARG A 383 -23.04 3.97 3.61
C ARG A 383 -22.37 4.70 4.77
N PRO A 384 -23.03 4.87 5.93
CA PRO A 384 -22.41 5.54 7.07
C PRO A 384 -21.21 4.73 7.59
N LEU A 385 -20.15 5.44 7.99
CA LEU A 385 -18.90 4.84 8.47
C LEU A 385 -19.11 3.87 9.65
N THR A 386 -20.06 4.18 10.53
CA THR A 386 -20.45 3.34 11.66
C THR A 386 -20.95 1.96 11.25
N SER A 387 -21.67 1.87 10.12
CA SER A 387 -22.13 0.59 9.56
C SER A 387 -20.95 -0.19 8.99
N LEU A 388 -19.99 0.49 8.36
CA LEU A 388 -18.81 -0.14 7.78
C LEU A 388 -17.92 -0.81 8.83
N TYR A 389 -17.76 -0.24 10.02
CA TYR A 389 -17.01 -0.90 11.10
C TYR A 389 -17.56 -2.30 11.42
N ARG A 390 -18.89 -2.45 11.43
CA ARG A 390 -19.55 -3.74 11.65
C ARG A 390 -19.38 -4.71 10.47
N HIS A 391 -19.02 -4.22 9.29
CA HIS A 391 -18.78 -5.07 8.13
C HIS A 391 -17.33 -5.53 8.03
N VAL A 392 -16.37 -4.75 8.55
CA VAL A 392 -14.94 -5.09 8.47
C VAL A 392 -14.37 -5.80 9.68
N TRP A 393 -15.07 -5.85 10.83
CA TRP A 393 -14.46 -6.38 12.07
C TRP A 393 -13.91 -7.81 11.93
N VAL A 394 -14.57 -8.69 11.16
CA VAL A 394 -14.05 -10.05 10.94
C VAL A 394 -12.75 -10.00 10.15
N PHE A 395 -12.69 -9.18 9.10
CA PHE A 395 -11.49 -9.00 8.29
C PHE A 395 -10.34 -8.38 9.11
N LEU A 396 -10.66 -7.46 10.01
CA LEU A 396 -9.72 -6.84 10.94
C LEU A 396 -9.13 -7.88 11.90
N ILE A 397 -9.94 -8.78 12.46
CA ILE A 397 -9.45 -9.84 13.36
C ILE A 397 -8.55 -10.84 12.60
N ILE A 398 -9.01 -11.36 11.46
CA ILE A 398 -8.23 -12.38 10.74
C ILE A 398 -6.94 -11.80 10.16
N ARG A 399 -6.95 -10.56 9.65
CA ARG A 399 -5.74 -9.88 9.19
C ARG A 399 -4.85 -9.47 10.36
N GLY A 400 -5.43 -9.03 11.48
CA GLY A 400 -4.72 -8.75 12.72
C GLY A 400 -3.95 -9.97 13.23
N ALA A 401 -4.57 -11.13 13.25
CA ALA A 401 -3.89 -12.38 13.56
C ALA A 401 -2.74 -12.68 12.59
N GLY A 402 -2.95 -12.43 11.29
CA GLY A 402 -1.89 -12.54 10.28
C GLY A 402 -0.73 -11.56 10.52
N VAL A 403 -1.01 -10.30 10.86
CA VAL A 403 -0.01 -9.27 11.17
C VAL A 403 0.79 -9.62 12.43
N LEU A 404 0.14 -10.15 13.46
CA LEU A 404 0.84 -10.64 14.65
C LEU A 404 1.70 -11.87 14.32
N LEU A 405 1.21 -12.76 13.45
CA LEU A 405 2.00 -13.91 13.00
C LEU A 405 3.26 -13.46 12.23
N ILE A 406 3.13 -12.48 11.33
CA ILE A 406 4.27 -11.85 10.67
C ILE A 406 5.23 -11.30 11.72
N THR A 407 4.73 -10.51 12.68
CA THR A 407 5.53 -9.86 13.72
C THR A 407 6.37 -10.83 14.55
N TYR A 408 5.79 -11.95 15.00
CA TYR A 408 6.45 -12.86 15.92
C TYR A 408 7.15 -14.04 15.25
N VAL A 409 6.98 -14.21 13.93
CA VAL A 409 7.58 -15.30 13.17
C VAL A 409 8.43 -14.71 12.05
N PRO A 410 9.66 -14.21 12.35
CA PRO A 410 10.50 -13.51 11.38
C PRO A 410 10.85 -14.32 10.14
N ILE A 411 10.81 -15.66 10.22
CA ILE A 411 11.04 -16.53 9.07
C ILE A 411 10.01 -16.34 7.95
N LEU A 412 8.84 -15.76 8.24
CA LEU A 412 7.88 -15.39 7.20
C LEU A 412 8.42 -14.28 6.31
N SER A 413 9.11 -13.28 6.86
CA SER A 413 9.73 -12.20 6.09
C SER A 413 11.15 -12.57 5.62
N LEU A 414 11.95 -13.15 6.50
CA LEU A 414 13.38 -13.37 6.27
C LEU A 414 13.69 -14.75 5.68
N GLY A 415 12.76 -15.71 5.74
CA GLY A 415 13.04 -17.09 5.32
C GLY A 415 13.40 -17.21 3.85
N LEU A 416 12.64 -16.54 2.97
CA LEU A 416 12.95 -16.51 1.54
C LEU A 416 14.33 -15.88 1.27
N LEU A 417 14.67 -14.81 1.99
CA LEU A 417 15.95 -14.13 1.85
C LEU A 417 17.13 -15.01 2.30
N ARG A 418 16.97 -15.72 3.43
CA ARG A 418 17.97 -16.67 3.93
C ARG A 418 18.20 -17.83 2.96
N LEU A 419 17.14 -18.35 2.35
CA LEU A 419 17.24 -19.39 1.32
C LEU A 419 18.00 -18.92 0.07
N LEU A 420 17.91 -17.62 -0.26
CA LEU A 420 18.61 -17.00 -1.37
C LEU A 420 20.00 -16.45 -0.98
N GLY A 421 20.44 -16.61 0.27
CA GLY A 421 21.72 -16.11 0.77
C GLY A 421 21.84 -14.58 0.78
N ARG A 422 20.71 -13.85 0.86
CA ARG A 422 20.68 -12.39 0.84
C ARG A 422 20.66 -11.73 2.23
N VAL A 423 20.47 -12.51 3.30
CA VAL A 423 20.51 -12.10 4.71
C VAL A 423 21.01 -13.24 5.58
#